data_AF-A0A368VM33-F1
#
_entry.id   AF-A0A368VM33-F1
#
_cell.length_a   1.000
_cell.length_b   1.000
_cell.length_c   1.000
_cell.angle_alpha   90.00
_cell.angle_beta   90.00
_cell.angle_gamma   90.00
#
_symmetry.space_group_name_H-M   'P 1'
#
loop_
_entity.id
_entity.type
_entity.pdbx_description
1 polymer ?
#
loop_
_entity_poly.entity_id
_entity_poly.type
_entity_poly.pdbx_seq_one_letter_code
_entity_poly.pdbx_strand_id
1 'polypeptide(L)' 'MNTPMTPEQEYDYYAQPENQTPQGPARRRRPSRLTALVPVRFPPELLEEVRRAADADDRSLSAWIRRAVEHELRDSA' A
#
# COMPACT_ATOMS: atom_id res chain seq x y z
N MET A 1 14.69 16.63 -26.98
CA MET A 1 14.59 17.16 -25.60
C MET A 1 13.32 17.99 -25.55
N ASN A 2 12.40 17.73 -24.62
CA ASN A 2 11.24 18.61 -24.44
C ASN A 2 11.71 19.88 -23.73
N THR A 3 11.40 21.03 -24.30
CA THR A 3 11.58 22.33 -23.65
C THR A 3 10.65 22.38 -22.43
N PRO A 4 11.15 22.71 -21.23
CA PRO A 4 10.29 22.89 -20.07
C PRO A 4 9.33 24.06 -20.29
N MET A 5 8.04 23.84 -20.03
CA MET A 5 6.98 24.84 -20.11
C MET A 5 6.71 25.45 -18.73
N THR A 6 6.21 26.69 -18.68
CA THR A 6 5.62 27.25 -17.46
C THR A 6 4.24 26.64 -17.20
N PRO A 7 3.69 26.72 -15.97
CA PRO A 7 2.35 26.22 -15.67
C PRO A 7 1.25 26.78 -16.58
N GLU A 8 1.31 28.06 -16.95
CA GLU A 8 0.34 28.69 -17.86
C GLU A 8 0.46 28.11 -19.29
N GLN A 9 1.69 27.88 -19.74
CA GLN A 9 1.94 27.26 -21.05
C GLN A 9 1.47 25.81 -21.09
N GLU A 10 1.62 25.05 -19.99
CA GLU A 10 1.07 23.70 -19.88
C GLU A 10 -0.47 23.72 -19.91
N TYR A 11 -1.09 24.69 -19.23
CA TYR A 11 -2.55 24.86 -19.26
C TYR A 11 -3.06 25.13 -20.68
N ASP A 12 -2.46 26.08 -21.38
CA ASP A 12 -2.81 26.41 -22.76
C ASP A 12 -2.55 25.25 -23.73
N TYR A 13 -1.45 24.51 -23.49
CA TYR A 13 -1.11 23.32 -24.28
C TYR A 13 -2.17 22.23 -24.16
N TYR A 14 -2.64 21.93 -22.94
CA TYR A 14 -3.68 20.91 -22.71
C TYR A 14 -5.11 21.41 -22.96
N ALA A 15 -5.32 22.72 -23.17
CA ALA A 15 -6.61 23.25 -23.62
C ALA A 15 -6.96 22.76 -25.05
N GLN A 16 -5.97 22.38 -25.85
CA GLN A 16 -6.17 21.79 -27.17
C GLN A 16 -6.51 20.29 -27.05
N PRO A 17 -7.66 19.82 -27.58
CA PRO A 17 -8.09 18.42 -27.46
C PRO A 17 -7.07 17.40 -27.99
N GLU A 18 -6.33 17.73 -29.05
CA GLU A 18 -5.27 16.84 -29.59
C GLU A 18 -4.20 16.47 -28.57
N ASN A 19 -3.86 17.39 -27.66
CA ASN A 19 -2.80 17.22 -26.67
C ASN A 19 -3.27 16.45 -25.43
N GLN A 20 -4.57 16.14 -25.32
CA GLN A 20 -5.12 15.33 -24.23
C GLN A 20 -5.04 13.82 -24.51
N THR A 21 -4.51 13.42 -25.67
CA THR A 21 -4.35 12.01 -26.00
C THR A 21 -3.17 11.42 -25.21
N PRO A 22 -3.39 10.36 -24.39
CA PRO A 22 -2.31 9.70 -23.69
C PRO A 22 -1.23 9.22 -24.65
N GLN A 23 0.02 9.50 -24.31
CA GLN A 23 1.16 9.08 -25.10
C GLN A 23 1.36 7.56 -24.96
N GLY A 24 0.91 6.82 -25.97
CA GLY A 24 1.11 5.39 -26.11
C GLY A 24 0.10 4.51 -25.35
N PRO A 25 0.27 3.18 -25.42
CA PRO A 25 -0.67 2.23 -24.81
C PRO A 25 -0.61 2.29 -23.28
N ALA A 26 -1.75 2.06 -22.64
CA ALA A 26 -1.85 2.00 -21.20
C ALA A 26 -0.86 0.97 -20.61
N ARG A 27 0.09 1.45 -19.81
CA ARG A 27 1.01 0.59 -19.07
C ARG A 27 0.30 0.08 -17.80
N ARG A 28 -0.11 -1.19 -17.79
CA ARG A 28 -0.48 -1.87 -16.54
C ARG A 28 0.80 -2.16 -15.76
N ARG A 29 0.99 -1.50 -14.61
CA ARG A 29 1.98 -1.98 -13.63
C ARG A 29 1.59 -3.41 -13.25
N ARG A 30 2.49 -4.38 -13.43
CA ARG A 30 2.27 -5.70 -12.84
C ARG A 30 2.09 -5.48 -11.34
N PRO A 31 1.06 -6.03 -10.70
CA PRO A 31 0.99 -6.00 -9.25
C PRO A 31 2.21 -6.77 -8.76
N SER A 32 3.26 -6.07 -8.33
CA SER A 32 4.22 -6.66 -7.42
C SER A 32 3.37 -7.06 -6.22
N ARG A 33 3.07 -8.36 -6.08
CA ARG A 33 2.50 -8.88 -4.85
C ARG A 33 3.58 -8.69 -3.81
N LEU A 34 3.62 -7.51 -3.18
CA LEU A 34 4.67 -7.12 -2.24
C LEU A 34 4.75 -8.07 -1.04
N THR A 35 3.76 -8.96 -0.85
CA THR A 35 3.87 -10.13 0.03
C THR A 35 2.87 -11.19 -0.42
N ALA A 36 3.27 -12.47 -0.41
CA ALA A 36 2.30 -13.57 -0.48
C ALA A 36 1.52 -13.61 0.85
N LEU A 37 0.19 -13.50 0.79
CA LEU A 37 -0.65 -13.58 1.99
C LEU A 37 -0.69 -15.04 2.47
N VAL A 38 -0.19 -15.28 3.68
CA VAL A 38 -0.35 -16.58 4.37
C VAL A 38 -1.61 -16.50 5.24
N PRO A 39 -2.68 -17.26 4.94
CA PRO A 39 -3.88 -17.24 5.76
C PRO A 39 -3.62 -17.95 7.09
N VAL A 40 -3.71 -17.21 8.20
CA VAL A 40 -3.68 -17.75 9.56
C VAL A 40 -5.10 -17.74 10.10
N ARG A 41 -5.57 -18.88 10.62
CA ARG A 41 -6.90 -19.01 11.21
C ARG A 41 -6.78 -18.95 12.72
N PHE A 42 -7.48 -17.99 13.33
CA PHE A 42 -7.66 -17.93 14.76
C PHE A 42 -9.10 -18.33 15.13
N PRO A 43 -9.30 -18.95 16.30
CA PRO A 43 -10.61 -18.97 16.92
C PRO A 43 -11.18 -17.54 17.03
N PRO A 44 -12.49 -17.33 16.82
CA PRO A 44 -13.10 -16.00 16.87
C PRO A 44 -12.79 -15.23 18.16
N GLU A 45 -12.78 -15.92 19.29
CA GLU A 45 -12.56 -15.37 20.62
C GLU A 45 -11.15 -14.82 20.75
N LEU A 46 -10.17 -15.57 20.25
CA LEU A 46 -8.78 -15.14 20.19
C LEU A 46 -8.61 -13.96 19.21
N LEU A 47 -9.31 -13.96 18.08
CA LEU A 47 -9.25 -12.85 17.13
C LEU A 47 -9.73 -11.54 17.76
N GLU A 48 -10.80 -11.58 18.56
CA GLU A 48 -11.32 -10.41 19.29
C GLU A 48 -10.36 -9.93 20.38
N GLU A 49 -9.68 -10.84 21.09
CA GLU A 49 -8.63 -10.48 22.04
C GLU A 49 -7.44 -9.79 21.37
N VAL A 50 -6.95 -10.35 20.27
CA VAL A 50 -5.84 -9.77 19.50
C VAL A 50 -6.26 -8.40 18.93
N ARG A 51 -7.51 -8.24 18.49
CA ARG A 51 -8.03 -6.96 18.01
C ARG A 51 -8.04 -5.90 19.10
N ARG A 52 -8.51 -6.23 20.30
CA ARG A 52 -8.49 -5.32 21.47
C ARG A 52 -7.06 -4.92 21.85
N ALA A 53 -6.12 -5.86 21.80
CA ALA A 53 -4.71 -5.57 22.08
C ALA A 53 -4.08 -4.66 21.01
N ALA A 54 -4.39 -4.88 19.73
CA ALA A 54 -3.92 -4.03 18.64
C ALA A 54 -4.47 -2.60 18.74
N ASP A 55 -5.76 -2.45 19.06
CA ASP A 55 -6.40 -1.15 19.26
C ASP A 55 -5.79 -0.40 20.47
N ALA A 56 -5.49 -1.11 21.57
CA ALA A 56 -4.84 -0.52 22.75
C ALA A 56 -3.42 0.02 22.45
N ASP A 57 -2.73 -0.58 21.48
CA ASP A 57 -1.37 -0.21 21.05
C ASP A 57 -1.35 0.79 19.89
N ASP A 58 -2.51 1.29 19.42
CA ASP A 58 -2.68 2.15 18.24
C ASP A 58 -2.03 1.55 16.97
N ARG A 59 -2.26 0.24 16.76
CA ARG A 59 -1.66 -0.53 15.67
C ARG A 59 -2.72 -1.27 14.88
N SER A 60 -2.42 -1.50 13.59
CA SER A 60 -3.19 -2.45 12.82
C SER A 60 -2.98 -3.88 13.35
N LEU A 61 -4.01 -4.71 13.22
CA LEU A 61 -3.97 -6.13 13.61
C LEU A 61 -2.75 -6.87 13.04
N SER A 62 -2.43 -6.65 11.76
CA SER A 62 -1.29 -7.31 11.10
C SER A 62 0.07 -6.81 11.61
N ALA A 63 0.18 -5.52 11.93
CA ALA A 63 1.40 -4.96 12.52
C ALA A 63 1.59 -5.46 13.95
N TRP A 64 0.51 -5.58 14.72
CA TRP A 64 0.53 -6.10 16.07
C TRP A 64 0.95 -7.58 16.11
N ILE A 65 0.31 -8.44 15.30
CA ILE A 65 0.65 -9.86 15.20
C ILE A 65 2.12 -10.05 14.78
N ARG A 66 2.59 -9.31 13.77
CA ARG A 66 3.99 -9.41 13.34
C ARG A 66 4.96 -9.10 14.48
N ARG A 67 4.70 -8.02 15.23
CA ARG A 67 5.52 -7.63 16.37
C ARG A 67 5.50 -8.67 17.49
N ALA A 68 4.34 -9.24 17.80
CA ALA A 68 4.21 -10.28 18.82
C ALA A 68 5.02 -11.53 18.44
N VAL A 69 4.92 -11.97 17.19
CA VAL A 69 5.72 -13.11 16.68
C VAL A 69 7.22 -12.81 16.69
N GLU A 70 7.63 -11.60 16.26
CA GLU A 70 9.04 -11.19 16.32
C GLU A 70 9.59 -11.16 17.75
N HIS A 71 8.78 -10.76 18.74
CA HIS A 71 9.16 -10.76 20.14
C HIS A 71 9.32 -12.19 20.68
N GLU A 72 8.34 -13.07 20.44
CA GLU A 72 8.38 -14.47 20.87
C GLU A 72 9.61 -15.21 20.31
N LEU A 73 9.94 -14.96 19.03
CA LEU A 73 11.11 -15.56 18.38
C LEU A 73 12.45 -15.03 18.92
N ARG A 74 12.49 -13.82 19.48
CA ARG A 74 13.68 -13.28 20.13
C ARG A 74 13.86 -13.84 21.53
N ASP A 75 12.76 -14.04 22.26
CA ASP A 75 12.78 -14.56 23.62
C ASP A 75 13.02 -16.08 23.66
N SER A 76 12.68 -16.79 22.58
CA SER A 76 12.89 -18.23 22.41
C SER A 76 14.29 -18.62 21.88
N ALA A 77 15.14 -17.63 21.55
CA ALA A 77 16.47 -17.83 20.96
C ALA A 77 17.59 -17.62 21.99
#